data_AF-A0A0Q9II68-F1
#
_entry.id   AF-A0A0Q9II68-F1
#
_cell.length_a   1.000
_cell.length_b   1.000
_cell.length_c   1.000
_cell.angle_alpha   90.00
_cell.angle_beta   90.00
_cell.angle_gamma   90.00
#
_symmetry.space_group_name_H-M   'P 1'
#
loop_
_entity.id
_entity.type
_entity.pdbx_description
1 polymer ?
#
loop_
_entity_poly.entity_id
_entity_poly.type
_entity_poly.pdbx_seq_one_letter_code
_entity_poly.pdbx_strand_id
1 'polypeptide(L)' 'MVDMSKMTCGDYRKLPPNTAKVVTAWMSGWANQKRGFNKINLTAHPQNVAAVERYCNFNSSATLMSAIEKSLP' A
#
# COMPACT_ATOMS: atom_id res chain seq x y z
N MET A 1 13.93 -11.25 -0.99
CA MET A 1 12.50 -11.39 -1.36
C MET A 1 11.67 -11.07 -0.13
N VAL A 2 10.46 -10.51 -0.29
CA VAL A 2 9.60 -10.08 0.82
C VAL A 2 8.22 -10.71 0.65
N ASP A 3 7.72 -11.34 1.71
CA ASP A 3 6.35 -11.88 1.76
C ASP A 3 5.38 -10.74 2.07
N MET A 4 4.77 -10.20 1.02
CA MET A 4 3.88 -9.03 1.12
C MET A 4 2.59 -9.32 1.89
N SER A 5 2.21 -10.59 2.07
CA SER A 5 1.05 -10.96 2.88
C SER A 5 1.26 -10.71 4.38
N LYS A 6 2.53 -10.63 4.82
CA LYS A 6 2.93 -10.46 6.22
C LYS A 6 3.45 -9.07 6.55
N MET A 7 3.75 -8.24 5.55
CA MET A 7 4.25 -6.89 5.78
C MET A 7 3.22 -6.07 6.57
N THR A 8 3.61 -5.58 7.74
CA THR A 8 2.76 -4.72 8.56
C THR A 8 2.91 -3.25 8.18
N CYS A 9 1.94 -2.42 8.58
CA CYS A 9 2.05 -0.97 8.54
C CYS A 9 3.28 -0.47 9.33
N GLY A 10 3.62 -1.13 10.44
CA GLY A 10 4.82 -0.84 11.23
C GLY A 10 6.11 -1.11 10.46
N ASP A 11 6.18 -2.19 9.68
CA ASP A 11 7.33 -2.49 8.82
C ASP A 11 7.41 -1.50 7.66
N TYR A 12 6.28 -1.24 6.99
CA TYR A 12 6.17 -0.30 5.89
C TYR A 12 6.68 1.10 6.27
N ARG A 13 6.30 1.61 7.44
CA ARG A 13 6.72 2.94 7.91
C ARG A 13 8.21 3.07 8.24
N LYS A 14 8.92 1.95 8.40
CA LYS A 14 10.37 1.92 8.65
C LYS A 14 11.19 1.84 7.36
N LEU A 15 10.53 1.66 6.22
CA LEU A 15 11.24 1.52 4.94
C LEU A 15 11.89 2.85 4.53
N PRO A 16 13.11 2.81 3.95
CA PRO A 16 13.69 3.97 3.29
C PRO A 16 12.78 4.48 2.17
N PRO A 17 12.76 5.79 1.86
CA PRO A 17 11.82 6.38 0.89
C PRO A 17 11.82 5.70 -0.49
N ASN A 18 12.99 5.33 -1.02
CA ASN A 18 13.08 4.63 -2.31
C ASN A 18 12.49 3.22 -2.26
N THR A 19 12.64 2.52 -1.14
CA THR A 19 12.05 1.19 -0.95
C THR A 19 10.54 1.28 -0.77
N ALA A 20 10.07 2.28 -0.01
CA ALA A 20 8.65 2.55 0.16
C ALA A 20 7.96 2.81 -1.19
N LYS A 21 8.58 3.58 -2.10
CA LYS A 21 8.06 3.80 -3.48
C LYS A 21 7.88 2.51 -4.28
N VAL A 22 8.84 1.58 -4.20
CA VAL A 22 8.73 0.28 -4.89
C VAL A 22 7.59 -0.54 -4.29
N VAL A 23 7.50 -0.58 -2.96
CA VAL A 23 6.43 -1.28 -2.24
C VAL A 23 5.06 -0.72 -2.59
N THR A 24 4.87 0.60 -2.56
CA THR A 24 3.57 1.22 -2.87
C THR A 24 3.17 1.02 -4.32
N ALA A 25 4.12 1.06 -5.26
CA ALA A 25 3.86 0.77 -6.66
C ALA A 25 3.41 -0.69 -6.86
N TRP A 26 4.13 -1.66 -6.27
CA TRP A 26 3.76 -3.08 -6.34
C TRP A 26 2.39 -3.35 -5.70
N MET A 27 2.15 -2.81 -4.51
CA MET A 27 0.89 -2.96 -3.78
C MET A 27 -0.29 -2.30 -4.50
N SER A 28 -0.06 -1.17 -5.16
CA SER A 28 -1.06 -0.56 -6.05
C SER A 28 -1.41 -1.49 -7.20
N GLY A 29 -0.41 -2.15 -7.81
CA GLY A 29 -0.62 -3.16 -8.85
C GLY A 29 -1.46 -4.33 -8.37
N TRP A 30 -1.14 -4.89 -7.20
CA TRP A 30 -1.92 -5.95 -6.55
C TRP A 30 -3.39 -5.53 -6.32
N ALA A 31 -3.61 -4.34 -5.75
CA ALA A 31 -4.97 -3.84 -5.49
C ALA A 31 -5.77 -3.61 -6.78
N ASN A 32 -5.12 -3.06 -7.81
CA ASN A 32 -5.74 -2.83 -9.11
C ASN A 32 -6.11 -4.14 -9.81
N GLN A 33 -5.21 -5.13 -9.80
CA GLN A 33 -5.47 -6.45 -10.38
C GLN A 33 -6.63 -7.16 -9.68
N LYS A 34 -6.68 -7.11 -8.34
CA LYS A 34 -7.79 -7.66 -7.54
C LYS A 34 -9.14 -7.03 -7.90
N ARG A 35 -9.16 -5.78 -8.36
CA ARG A 35 -10.35 -5.02 -8.78
C ARG A 35 -10.65 -5.14 -10.28
N GLY A 36 -9.89 -5.94 -11.03
CA GLY A 36 -10.06 -6.11 -12.47
C GLY A 36 -9.60 -4.89 -13.30
N PHE A 37 -8.84 -3.97 -12.71
CA PHE A 37 -8.30 -2.84 -13.46
C PHE A 37 -7.10 -3.26 -14.30
N ASN A 38 -7.10 -2.83 -15.57
CA ASN A 38 -6.02 -3.03 -16.54
C ASN A 38 -5.28 -1.73 -16.90
N LYS A 39 -5.54 -0.65 -16.16
CA LYS A 39 -4.93 0.67 -16.32
C LYS A 39 -4.35 1.14 -15.01
N ILE A 40 -3.28 1.92 -15.09
CA ILE A 40 -2.73 2.64 -13.94
C ILE A 40 -3.34 4.04 -13.88
N ASN A 41 -3.79 4.45 -12.68
CA ASN A 41 -4.23 5.82 -12.44
C ASN A 41 -3.11 6.57 -11.69
N LEU A 42 -2.27 7.27 -12.47
CA LEU A 42 -1.13 8.02 -11.94
C LEU A 42 -1.55 9.22 -11.07
N THR A 43 -2.74 9.77 -11.30
CA THR A 43 -3.28 10.89 -10.52
C THR A 43 -3.81 10.43 -9.16
N ALA A 44 -4.47 9.27 -9.11
CA ALA A 44 -4.99 8.71 -7.86
C ALA A 44 -3.91 8.03 -7.02
N HIS A 45 -2.82 7.55 -7.63
CA HIS A 45 -1.78 6.80 -6.90
C HIS A 45 -1.21 7.57 -5.68
N PRO A 46 -0.78 8.85 -5.79
CA PRO A 46 -0.32 9.61 -4.63
C PRO A 46 -1.38 9.76 -3.53
N GLN A 47 -2.65 9.94 -3.92
CA GLN A 47 -3.76 10.10 -2.99
C GLN A 47 -4.06 8.80 -2.23
N ASN A 48 -4.03 7.68 -2.95
CA ASN A 48 -4.20 6.34 -2.39
C ASN A 48 -3.07 6.00 -1.41
N VAL A 49 -1.82 6.29 -1.78
CA VAL A 49 -0.67 6.12 -0.89
C VAL A 49 -0.83 6.94 0.39
N ALA A 50 -1.21 8.22 0.27
CA ALA A 50 -1.44 9.07 1.43
C ALA A 50 -2.60 8.56 2.33
N ALA A 51 -3.66 8.00 1.76
CA ALA A 51 -4.76 7.41 2.52
C ALA A 51 -4.33 6.14 3.28
N VAL A 52 -3.51 5.28 2.66
CA VAL A 52 -2.94 4.10 3.31
C VAL A 52 -1.94 4.49 4.39
N GLU A 53 -1.09 5.48 4.15
CA GLU A 53 -0.15 6.02 5.14
C GLU A 53 -0.86 6.59 6.36
N ARG A 54 -1.93 7.37 6.15
CA ARG A 54 -2.76 7.87 7.24
C ARG A 54 -3.33 6.74 8.09
N TYR A 55 -3.84 5.67 7.47
CA TYR A 55 -4.33 4.51 8.21
C TYR A 55 -3.20 3.81 8.98
N CYS A 56 -2.06 3.58 8.32
CA CYS A 56 -0.90 2.95 8.93
C CYS A 56 -0.29 3.76 10.09
N ASN A 57 -0.56 5.07 10.16
CA ASN A 57 -0.10 5.88 11.29
C ASN A 57 -0.73 5.45 12.63
N PHE A 58 -1.95 4.92 12.60
CA PHE A 58 -2.71 4.54 13.79
C PHE A 58 -2.84 3.01 13.97
N ASN A 59 -2.48 2.22 12.96
CA ASN A 59 -2.72 0.77 12.92
C ASN A 59 -1.41 0.01 12.59
N SER A 60 -0.39 0.13 13.43
CA SER A 60 0.95 -0.42 13.15
C SER A 60 0.99 -1.94 12.98
N SER A 61 0.12 -2.70 13.65
CA SER A 61 0.05 -4.16 13.57
C SER A 61 -0.76 -4.68 12.37
N ALA A 62 -1.55 -3.82 11.72
CA ALA A 62 -2.33 -4.22 10.54
C ALA A 62 -1.38 -4.54 9.37
N THR A 63 -1.75 -5.51 8.53
CA THR A 63 -0.99 -5.78 7.30
C THR A 63 -1.22 -4.66 6.29
N LEU A 64 -0.21 -4.36 5.47
CA LEU A 64 -0.33 -3.34 4.42
C LEU A 64 -1.45 -3.68 3.42
N MET A 65 -1.66 -4.97 3.12
CA MET A 65 -2.80 -5.44 2.32
C MET A 65 -4.14 -5.05 2.96
N SER A 66 -4.32 -5.31 4.26
CA SER A 66 -5.55 -4.95 4.96
C SER A 66 -5.75 -3.43 5.04
N ALA A 67 -4.67 -2.66 5.21
CA ALA A 67 -4.72 -1.20 5.20
C ALA A 67 -5.21 -0.67 3.85
N ILE A 68 -4.77 -1.25 2.74
CA ILE A 68 -5.23 -0.89 1.39
C ILE A 68 -6.72 -1.16 1.22
N GLU A 69 -7.19 -2.34 1.64
CA GLU A 69 -8.62 -2.70 1.56
C GLU A 69 -9.51 -1.79 2.42
N LYS A 70 -8.98 -1.27 3.52
CA LYS A 70 -9.70 -0.34 4.42
C LYS A 70 -9.63 1.12 3.97
N SER A 71 -8.54 1.53 3.33
CA SER A 71 -8.30 2.93 2.97
C SER A 71 -8.76 3.30 1.57
N LEU A 72 -8.92 2.33 0.67
CA LEU A 72 -9.23 2.60 -0.73
C LEU A 72 -10.67 2.20 -1.08
N PRO A 73 -11.39 3.00 -1.89
CA PRO A 73 -12.73 2.67 -2.39
C PRO A 73 -12.73 1.44 -3.27
#